data_AF-A0A5B0KKV7-F1
#
_entry.id   AF-A0A5B0KKV7-F1
#
_cell.length_a   1.000
_cell.length_b   1.000
_cell.length_c   1.000
_cell.angle_alpha   90.00
_cell.angle_beta   90.00
_cell.angle_gamma   90.00
#
_symmetry.space_group_name_H-M   'P 1'
#
loop_
_entity.id
_entity.type
_entity.pdbx_description
1 polymer ?
#
loop_
_entity_poly.entity_id
_entity_poly.type
_entity_poly.pdbx_seq_one_letter_code
_entity_poly.pdbx_strand_id
1 'polypeptide(L)'
;MTDLLRMIGDLPLDKLKRCLDFLRAELRIVEPHESNEVNTLIRLIEVLSTAEEGISLDDNREDPDPKGKIRDRFSMYAEFLERLYVELHEIYGRALAEVNKHSDLSHVRIRKLQVYLMRWSDRILNECGGDPQMALDKLTEKVLQMMGASDAAFDDGAVRYYLIGQLIACNVFPNKRSIHV
;
A
#
# COMPACT_ATOMS: atom_id res chain seq x y z
N MET A 1 -1.45 -29.91 19.68
CA MET A 1 -1.49 -29.10 18.43
C MET A 1 -0.47 -29.59 17.40
N THR A 2 0.73 -30.01 17.83
CA THR A 2 1.82 -30.52 16.99
C THR A 2 1.52 -31.81 16.22
N ASP A 3 0.71 -32.73 16.78
CA ASP A 3 0.40 -33.99 16.10
C ASP A 3 -0.49 -33.83 14.87
N LEU A 4 -1.46 -32.91 14.89
CA LEU A 4 -2.36 -32.71 13.75
C LEU A 4 -1.61 -32.11 12.55
N LEU A 5 -0.72 -31.14 12.80
CA LEU A 5 0.12 -30.55 11.76
C LEU A 5 1.09 -31.56 11.15
N ARG A 6 1.64 -32.47 11.96
CA ARG A 6 2.49 -33.56 11.48
C ARG A 6 1.71 -34.55 10.63
N MET A 7 0.52 -34.94 11.07
CA MET A 7 -0.37 -35.83 10.31
C MET A 7 -0.82 -35.24 8.98
N ILE A 8 -1.04 -33.92 8.93
CA ILE A 8 -1.39 -33.21 7.70
C ILE A 8 -0.17 -33.09 6.78
N GLY A 9 1.01 -32.76 7.33
CA GLY A 9 2.25 -32.60 6.56
C GLY A 9 2.70 -33.87 5.80
N ASP A 10 2.33 -35.06 6.31
CA ASP A 10 2.63 -36.35 5.69
C ASP A 10 1.59 -36.78 4.63
N LEU A 11 0.53 -35.99 4.39
CA LEU A 11 -0.48 -36.33 3.39
C LEU A 11 -0.03 -35.97 1.98
N PRO A 12 -0.38 -36.80 0.97
CA PRO A 12 -0.16 -36.46 -0.42
C PRO A 12 -1.01 -35.25 -0.84
N LEU A 13 -0.52 -34.50 -1.83
CA LEU A 13 -1.06 -33.19 -2.24
C LEU A 13 -2.54 -33.24 -2.63
N ASP A 14 -3.00 -34.34 -3.21
CA ASP A 14 -4.40 -34.57 -3.59
C ASP A 14 -5.31 -34.66 -2.35
N LYS A 15 -4.85 -35.32 -1.28
CA LYS A 15 -5.56 -35.38 0.00
C LYS A 15 -5.54 -34.04 0.71
N LEU A 16 -4.44 -33.30 0.67
CA LEU A 16 -4.36 -31.95 1.22
C LEU A 16 -5.36 -31.01 0.55
N LYS A 17 -5.49 -31.06 -0.78
CA LYS A 17 -6.51 -30.30 -1.52
C LYS A 17 -7.92 -30.68 -1.08
N ARG A 18 -8.22 -31.98 -0.96
CA ARG A 18 -9.53 -32.44 -0.48
C ARG A 18 -9.82 -32.03 0.97
N CYS A 19 -8.81 -32.01 1.83
CA CYS A 19 -8.96 -31.49 3.19
C CYS A 19 -9.27 -29.98 3.16
N LEU A 20 -8.58 -29.21 2.31
CA LEU A 20 -8.86 -27.78 2.14
C LEU A 20 -10.29 -27.55 1.60
N ASP A 21 -10.71 -28.31 0.60
CA ASP A 21 -12.05 -28.22 0.01
C ASP A 21 -13.14 -28.60 1.03
N PHE A 22 -12.91 -29.67 1.80
CA PHE A 22 -13.78 -30.10 2.90
C PHE A 22 -13.89 -29.03 3.98
N LEU A 23 -12.75 -28.45 4.40
CA LEU A 23 -12.74 -27.39 5.40
C LEU A 23 -13.49 -26.16 4.90
N ARG A 24 -13.32 -25.76 3.63
CA ARG A 24 -14.08 -24.66 3.00
C ARG A 24 -15.57 -24.94 2.90
N ALA A 25 -15.96 -26.19 2.69
CA ALA A 25 -17.37 -26.58 2.56
C ALA A 25 -18.09 -26.69 3.91
N GLU A 26 -17.42 -27.25 4.92
CA GLU A 26 -18.02 -27.60 6.22
C GLU A 26 -17.80 -26.53 7.29
N LEU A 27 -16.63 -25.87 7.29
CA LEU A 27 -16.51 -24.65 8.06
C LEU A 27 -17.25 -23.59 7.24
N ARG A 28 -18.51 -23.33 7.61
CA ARG A 28 -19.12 -22.02 7.43
C ARG A 28 -18.32 -21.01 8.25
N ILE A 29 -17.06 -20.79 7.89
CA ILE A 29 -16.38 -19.55 8.18
C ILE A 29 -17.16 -18.57 7.31
N VAL A 30 -18.20 -17.99 7.89
CA VAL A 30 -18.65 -16.68 7.44
C VAL A 30 -17.48 -15.79 7.81
N GLU A 31 -16.43 -15.80 6.98
CA GLU A 31 -15.49 -14.70 6.99
C GLU A 31 -16.39 -13.47 6.83
N PRO A 32 -16.33 -12.51 7.77
CA PRO A 32 -16.97 -11.23 7.53
C PRO A 32 -16.57 -10.85 6.10
N HIS A 33 -17.54 -10.64 5.21
CA HIS A 33 -17.19 -10.23 3.86
C HIS A 33 -16.60 -8.84 3.99
N GLU A 34 -15.29 -8.77 4.17
CA GLU A 34 -14.57 -7.52 4.17
C GLU A 34 -14.86 -6.85 2.84
N SER A 35 -15.10 -5.55 2.89
CA SER A 35 -15.34 -4.78 1.68
C SER A 35 -14.16 -4.95 0.72
N ASN A 36 -14.39 -4.87 -0.59
CA ASN A 36 -13.32 -5.02 -1.58
C ASN A 36 -12.19 -4.01 -1.35
N GLU A 37 -12.55 -2.84 -0.83
CA GLU A 37 -11.69 -1.74 -0.42
C GLU A 37 -10.76 -2.14 0.72
N VAL A 38 -11.29 -2.78 1.77
CA VAL A 38 -10.48 -3.29 2.90
C VAL A 38 -9.52 -4.36 2.39
N ASN A 39 -10.00 -5.33 1.63
CA ASN A 39 -9.17 -6.39 1.04
C ASN A 39 -8.06 -5.81 0.14
N THR A 40 -8.40 -4.81 -0.68
CA THR A 40 -7.45 -4.11 -1.55
C THR A 40 -6.38 -3.40 -0.72
N LEU A 41 -6.77 -2.70 0.34
CA LEU A 41 -5.84 -1.96 1.20
C LEU A 41 -4.91 -2.89 2.00
N ILE A 42 -5.41 -4.01 2.51
CA ILE A 42 -4.60 -5.05 3.16
C ILE A 42 -3.56 -5.56 2.16
N ARG A 43 -4.01 -6.00 0.98
CA ARG A 43 -3.14 -6.53 -0.06
C ARG A 43 -2.09 -5.52 -0.52
N LEU A 44 -2.48 -4.26 -0.68
CA LEU A 44 -1.59 -3.16 -1.03
C LEU A 44 -0.46 -3.03 0.01
N ILE A 45 -0.80 -3.03 1.29
CA ILE A 45 0.18 -2.85 2.37
C ILE A 45 1.13 -4.06 2.42
N GLU A 46 0.62 -5.28 2.22
CA GLU A 46 1.44 -6.49 2.14
C GLU A 46 2.48 -6.42 1.01
N VAL A 47 2.06 -6.07 -0.21
CA VAL A 47 3.00 -6.04 -1.34
C VAL A 47 4.02 -4.92 -1.22
N LEU A 48 3.63 -3.76 -0.67
CA LEU A 48 4.55 -2.65 -0.44
C LEU A 48 5.53 -2.93 0.70
N SER A 49 5.09 -3.63 1.75
CA SER A 49 5.93 -4.00 2.90
C SER A 49 6.87 -5.18 2.63
N THR A 50 6.68 -5.91 1.54
CA THR A 50 7.55 -7.02 1.13
C THR A 50 8.55 -6.62 0.04
N ALA A 51 8.34 -5.50 -0.64
CA ALA A 51 9.22 -4.99 -1.71
C ALA A 51 10.57 -4.40 -1.21
N GLU A 52 10.96 -4.66 0.04
CA GLU A 52 12.02 -3.97 0.81
C GLU A 52 13.47 -4.33 0.44
N GLU A 53 13.78 -4.92 -0.71
CA GLU A 53 15.12 -5.44 -0.98
C GLU A 53 16.21 -4.33 -0.92
N GLY A 54 17.14 -4.47 0.05
CA GLY A 54 18.40 -3.70 0.11
C GLY A 54 18.33 -2.29 0.72
N ILE A 55 17.28 -1.93 1.47
CA ILE A 55 17.16 -0.57 2.03
C ILE A 55 17.98 -0.43 3.32
N SER A 56 19.07 0.33 3.27
CA SER A 56 19.72 0.88 4.46
C SER A 56 18.89 2.02 5.05
N LEU A 57 18.62 1.93 6.35
CA LEU A 57 17.99 3.01 7.12
C LEU A 57 19.05 4.09 7.38
N ASP A 58 19.18 5.03 6.46
CA ASP A 58 19.89 6.28 6.75
C ASP A 58 18.93 7.21 7.52
N ASP A 59 19.38 7.69 8.68
CA ASP A 59 18.55 8.41 9.66
C ASP A 59 18.38 9.90 9.30
N ASN A 60 19.01 10.37 8.21
CA ASN A 60 18.97 11.74 7.74
C ASN A 60 17.68 12.07 6.96
N ARG A 61 16.52 11.89 7.60
CA ARG A 61 15.23 12.32 7.04
C ARG A 61 14.88 13.69 7.60
N GLU A 62 14.78 14.68 6.71
CA GLU A 62 14.20 15.99 7.03
C GLU A 62 12.74 15.81 7.46
N ASP A 63 12.28 16.69 8.35
CA ASP A 63 10.88 16.72 8.77
C ASP A 63 9.97 16.87 7.54
N PRO A 64 8.84 16.14 7.50
CA PRO A 64 7.90 16.27 6.41
C PRO A 64 7.34 17.70 6.37
N ASP A 65 7.40 18.34 5.21
CA ASP A 65 6.72 19.61 4.92
C ASP A 65 5.66 19.39 3.83
N PRO A 66 4.45 18.93 4.19
CA PRO A 66 3.36 18.72 3.24
C PRO A 66 2.93 20.02 2.58
N LYS A 67 3.01 21.14 3.29
CA LYS A 67 2.51 22.43 2.84
C LYS A 67 3.40 22.98 1.73
N GLY A 68 4.71 23.07 1.95
CA GLY A 68 5.63 23.51 0.91
C GLY A 68 5.66 22.56 -0.27
N LYS A 69 5.47 21.26 -0.04
CA LYS A 69 5.33 20.29 -1.12
C LYS A 69 4.13 20.55 -2.03
N ILE A 70 2.94 20.60 -1.45
CA ILE A 70 1.70 20.67 -2.23
C ILE A 70 1.52 22.08 -2.77
N ARG A 71 1.71 23.11 -1.95
CA ARG A 71 1.39 24.48 -2.30
C ARG A 71 2.50 25.22 -3.04
N ASP A 72 3.76 24.81 -2.87
CA ASP A 72 4.88 25.47 -3.55
C ASP A 72 5.39 24.59 -4.71
N ARG A 73 5.89 23.37 -4.42
CA ARG A 73 6.48 22.49 -5.45
C ARG A 73 5.45 22.00 -6.47
N PHE A 74 4.28 21.60 -6.02
CA PHE A 74 3.19 21.13 -6.89
C PHE A 74 2.04 22.14 -6.99
N SER A 75 2.34 23.43 -6.85
CA SER A 75 1.36 24.53 -6.85
C SER A 75 0.31 24.42 -7.98
N MET A 76 0.75 24.11 -9.20
CA MET A 76 -0.14 23.94 -10.37
C MET A 76 -1.13 22.78 -10.24
N TYR A 77 -0.82 21.79 -9.40
CA TYR A 77 -1.61 20.59 -9.15
C TYR A 77 -2.24 20.58 -7.75
N ALA A 78 -2.03 21.62 -6.94
CA ALA A 78 -2.44 21.65 -5.54
C ALA A 78 -3.94 21.44 -5.38
N GLU A 79 -4.75 22.17 -6.16
CA GLU A 79 -6.21 22.06 -6.14
C GLU A 79 -6.68 20.66 -6.55
N PHE A 80 -6.03 20.05 -7.54
CA PHE A 80 -6.31 18.68 -7.96
C PHE A 80 -6.01 17.68 -6.84
N LEU A 81 -4.82 17.76 -6.23
CA LEU A 81 -4.40 16.84 -5.17
C LEU A 81 -5.26 16.99 -3.90
N GLU A 82 -5.59 18.22 -3.51
CA GLU A 82 -6.45 18.49 -2.35
C GLU A 82 -7.87 17.96 -2.58
N ARG A 83 -8.49 18.22 -3.75
CA ARG A 83 -9.80 17.65 -4.09
C ARG A 83 -9.79 16.13 -4.13
N LEU A 84 -8.81 15.55 -4.81
CA LEU A 84 -8.69 14.10 -4.95
C LEU A 84 -8.60 13.43 -3.58
N TYR A 85 -7.85 14.00 -2.63
CA TYR A 85 -7.79 13.47 -1.27
C TYR A 85 -9.14 13.53 -0.56
N VAL A 86 -9.84 14.67 -0.62
CA VAL A 86 -11.13 14.85 0.06
C VAL A 86 -12.18 13.89 -0.49
N GLU A 87 -12.32 13.82 -1.81
CA GLU A 87 -13.29 12.95 -2.49
C GLU A 87 -13.04 11.47 -2.16
N LEU A 88 -11.78 11.03 -2.20
CA LEU A 88 -11.44 9.65 -1.88
C LEU A 88 -11.53 9.36 -0.37
N HIS A 89 -11.29 10.33 0.50
CA HIS A 89 -11.40 10.16 1.94
C HIS A 89 -12.84 9.83 2.37
N GLU A 90 -13.84 10.44 1.74
CA GLU A 90 -15.25 10.16 2.03
C GLU A 90 -15.63 8.70 1.75
N ILE A 91 -15.00 8.10 0.74
CA ILE A 91 -15.27 6.73 0.28
C ILE A 91 -14.42 5.72 1.07
N TYR A 92 -13.10 5.93 1.11
CA TYR A 92 -12.12 4.94 1.57
C TYR A 92 -11.55 5.21 2.96
N GLY A 93 -11.83 6.37 3.56
CA GLY A 93 -11.26 6.78 4.84
C GLY A 93 -11.57 5.81 5.98
N ARG A 94 -12.81 5.28 6.02
CA ARG A 94 -13.22 4.27 7.00
C ARG A 94 -12.50 2.94 6.81
N ALA A 95 -12.42 2.44 5.57
CA ALA A 95 -11.72 1.21 5.24
C ALA A 95 -10.23 1.28 5.63
N LEU A 96 -9.55 2.38 5.31
CA LEU A 96 -8.14 2.55 5.69
C LEU A 96 -7.95 2.63 7.21
N ALA A 97 -8.86 3.28 7.93
CA ALA A 97 -8.80 3.35 9.39
C ALA A 97 -8.98 1.98 10.04
N GLU A 98 -9.82 1.11 9.46
CA GLU A 98 -10.00 -0.28 9.89
C GLU A 98 -8.72 -1.09 9.66
N VAL A 99 -8.15 -1.04 8.46
CA VAL A 99 -6.88 -1.74 8.14
C VAL A 99 -5.75 -1.31 9.08
N ASN A 100 -5.61 -0.01 9.36
CA ASN A 100 -4.57 0.49 10.26
C ASN A 100 -4.74 0.05 11.72
N LYS A 101 -5.96 -0.24 12.17
CA LYS A 101 -6.20 -0.77 13.53
C LYS A 101 -5.78 -2.23 13.65
N HIS A 102 -5.88 -2.98 12.56
CA HIS A 102 -5.61 -4.42 12.52
C HIS A 102 -4.24 -4.76 11.91
N SER A 103 -3.49 -3.77 11.43
CA SER A 103 -2.17 -4.02 10.85
C SER A 103 -1.13 -4.34 11.93
N ASP A 104 -0.62 -5.58 11.94
CA ASP A 104 0.50 -6.01 12.81
C ASP A 104 1.88 -5.57 12.27
N LEU A 105 1.97 -4.41 11.62
CA LEU A 105 3.23 -3.90 11.10
C LEU A 105 4.08 -3.28 12.20
N SER A 106 5.28 -3.83 12.41
CA SER A 106 6.25 -3.22 13.33
C SER A 106 6.70 -1.84 12.83
N HIS A 107 7.06 -0.95 13.76
CA HIS A 107 7.61 0.38 13.44
C HIS A 107 8.76 0.32 12.41
N VAL A 108 9.60 -0.72 12.48
CA VAL A 108 10.71 -0.92 11.54
C VAL A 108 10.20 -1.22 10.13
N ARG A 109 9.20 -2.08 9.97
CA ARG A 109 8.58 -2.38 8.66
C ARG A 109 7.91 -1.15 8.07
N ILE A 110 7.15 -0.42 8.89
CA ILE A 110 6.53 0.85 8.48
C ILE A 110 7.60 1.81 7.96
N ARG A 111 8.71 1.95 8.68
CA ARG A 111 9.79 2.84 8.28
C ARG A 111 10.43 2.43 6.96
N LYS A 112 10.68 1.14 6.75
CA LYS A 112 11.26 0.64 5.50
C LYS A 112 10.31 0.83 4.32
N LEU A 113 9.02 0.55 4.49
CA LEU A 113 7.98 0.84 3.49
C LEU A 113 7.99 2.33 3.11
N GLN A 114 8.07 3.24 4.08
CA GLN A 114 8.14 4.67 3.79
C GLN A 114 9.37 5.03 2.94
N VAL A 115 10.55 4.51 3.29
CA VAL A 115 11.79 4.76 2.52
C VAL A 115 11.70 4.16 1.12
N TYR A 116 11.12 2.96 1.00
CA TYR A 116 10.86 2.32 -0.29
C TYR A 116 9.98 3.22 -1.17
N LEU A 117 8.82 3.63 -0.64
CA LEU A 117 7.89 4.51 -1.35
C LEU A 117 8.55 5.81 -1.77
N MET A 118 9.35 6.44 -0.89
CA MET A 118 10.04 7.69 -1.21
C MET A 118 10.94 7.53 -2.42
N ARG A 119 11.82 6.52 -2.42
CA ARG A 119 12.77 6.26 -3.51
C ARG A 119 12.08 5.82 -4.80
N TRP A 120 11.07 4.97 -4.67
CA TRP A 120 10.37 4.42 -5.82
C TRP A 120 9.49 5.45 -6.52
N SER A 121 8.70 6.20 -5.75
CA SER A 121 7.85 7.26 -6.29
C SER A 121 8.67 8.42 -6.88
N ASP A 122 9.82 8.79 -6.30
CA ASP A 122 10.67 9.85 -6.87
C ASP A 122 11.24 9.44 -8.24
N ARG A 123 11.63 8.17 -8.41
CA ARG A 123 12.03 7.64 -9.73
C ARG A 123 10.90 7.75 -10.74
N ILE A 124 9.68 7.34 -10.37
CA ILE A 124 8.51 7.44 -11.26
C ILE A 124 8.19 8.89 -11.61
N LEU A 125 8.28 9.81 -10.63
CA LEU A 125 8.08 11.24 -10.88
C LEU A 125 9.08 11.80 -11.90
N ASN A 126 10.35 11.41 -11.79
CA ASN A 126 11.38 11.80 -12.75
C ASN A 126 11.11 11.21 -14.15
N GLU A 127 10.66 9.96 -14.23
CA GLU A 127 10.21 9.34 -15.50
C GLU A 127 9.01 10.07 -16.13
N CYS A 128 8.16 10.69 -15.31
CA CYS A 128 6.99 11.46 -15.73
C CYS A 128 7.29 12.96 -15.91
N GLY A 129 8.57 13.37 -15.98
CA GLY A 129 8.95 14.76 -16.22
C GLY A 129 8.58 15.72 -15.09
N GLY A 130 8.34 15.23 -13.87
CA GLY A 130 7.94 16.03 -12.72
C GLY A 130 6.44 16.29 -12.61
N ASP A 131 5.61 15.70 -13.47
CA ASP A 131 4.14 15.77 -13.39
C ASP A 131 3.61 14.84 -12.29
N PRO A 132 3.09 15.36 -11.16
CA PRO A 132 2.62 14.53 -10.05
C PRO A 132 1.32 13.78 -10.36
N GLN A 133 0.50 14.26 -11.30
CA GLN A 133 -0.73 13.57 -11.70
C GLN A 133 -0.39 12.34 -12.54
N MET A 134 0.40 12.52 -13.60
CA MET A 134 0.87 11.39 -14.43
C MET A 134 1.68 10.38 -13.61
N ALA A 135 2.51 10.86 -12.69
CA ALA A 135 3.30 10.00 -11.82
C ALA A 135 2.43 9.21 -10.83
N LEU A 136 1.36 9.81 -10.29
CA LEU A 136 0.42 9.14 -9.40
C LEU A 136 -0.37 8.06 -10.15
N ASP A 137 -0.83 8.33 -11.37
CA ASP A 137 -1.50 7.35 -12.22
C ASP A 137 -0.59 6.14 -12.48
N LYS A 138 0.66 6.40 -12.88
CA LYS A 138 1.65 5.35 -13.15
C LYS A 138 2.07 4.57 -11.90
N LEU A 139 2.17 5.24 -10.74
CA LEU A 139 2.47 4.59 -9.47
C LEU A 139 1.31 3.65 -9.07
N THR A 140 0.06 4.11 -9.24
CA THR A 140 -1.14 3.31 -8.98
C THR A 140 -1.18 2.06 -9.86
N GLU A 141 -0.95 2.21 -11.17
CA GLU A 141 -0.89 1.08 -12.10
C GLU A 141 0.17 0.05 -11.69
N LYS A 142 1.39 0.50 -11.35
CA LYS A 142 2.45 -0.42 -10.92
C LYS A 142 2.12 -1.13 -9.60
N VAL A 143 1.47 -0.46 -8.64
CA VAL A 143 1.03 -1.11 -7.41
C VAL A 143 -0.03 -2.18 -7.71
N LEU A 144 -1.02 -1.87 -8.57
CA LEU A 144 -2.01 -2.85 -9.02
C LEU A 144 -1.35 -4.08 -9.66
N GLN A 145 -0.34 -3.87 -10.51
CA GLN A 145 0.44 -4.97 -11.09
C GLN A 145 1.17 -5.81 -10.03
N MET A 146 1.74 -5.17 -9.00
CA MET A 146 2.40 -5.88 -7.89
C MET A 146 1.44 -6.74 -7.06
N MET A 147 0.17 -6.32 -6.93
CA MET A 147 -0.84 -7.08 -6.18
C MET A 147 -1.19 -8.42 -6.83
N GLY A 148 -0.99 -8.54 -8.15
CA GLY A 148 -1.24 -9.75 -8.92
C GLY A 148 -2.71 -9.94 -9.29
N ALA A 149 -3.11 -11.19 -9.51
CA ALA A 149 -4.51 -11.54 -9.75
C ALA A 149 -5.23 -11.91 -8.43
N SER A 150 -6.52 -11.59 -8.36
CA SER A 150 -7.43 -11.95 -7.27
C SER A 150 -8.77 -12.37 -7.87
N ASP A 151 -9.60 -13.11 -7.12
CA ASP A 151 -10.94 -13.52 -7.57
C ASP A 151 -11.87 -12.33 -7.82
N ALA A 152 -11.59 -11.17 -7.20
CA ALA A 152 -12.21 -9.88 -7.47
C ALA A 152 -11.19 -8.87 -8.02
N ALA A 153 -11.64 -7.92 -8.86
CA ALA A 153 -10.78 -6.82 -9.29
C ALA A 153 -10.46 -5.91 -8.09
N PHE A 154 -9.18 -5.61 -7.88
CA PHE A 154 -8.77 -4.65 -6.86
C PHE A 154 -9.33 -3.26 -7.15
N ASP A 155 -9.65 -2.53 -6.09
CA ASP A 155 -10.19 -1.17 -6.19
C ASP A 155 -9.08 -0.14 -6.45
N ASP A 156 -9.01 0.39 -7.67
CA ASP A 156 -8.07 1.44 -8.08
C ASP A 156 -8.16 2.69 -7.19
N GLY A 157 -9.37 3.10 -6.80
CA GLY A 157 -9.60 4.26 -5.94
C GLY A 157 -9.03 4.07 -4.54
N ALA A 158 -9.14 2.86 -3.99
CA ALA A 158 -8.52 2.53 -2.70
C ALA A 158 -6.98 2.62 -2.76
N VAL A 159 -6.38 2.13 -3.86
CA VAL A 159 -4.93 2.26 -4.11
C VAL A 159 -4.52 3.74 -4.21
N ARG A 160 -5.23 4.52 -5.03
CA ARG A 160 -4.99 5.96 -5.20
C ARG A 160 -5.10 6.69 -3.87
N TYR A 161 -6.14 6.39 -3.07
CA TYR A 161 -6.38 7.01 -1.77
C TYR A 161 -5.21 6.80 -0.82
N TYR A 162 -4.72 5.56 -0.72
CA TYR A 162 -3.54 5.27 0.08
C TYR A 162 -2.32 6.06 -0.38
N LEU A 163 -2.04 6.06 -1.69
CA LEU A 163 -0.87 6.74 -2.26
C LEU A 163 -0.92 8.26 -2.07
N ILE A 164 -2.09 8.89 -2.17
CA ILE A 164 -2.22 10.33 -1.91
C ILE A 164 -2.07 10.66 -0.43
N GLY A 165 -2.54 9.80 0.48
CA GLY A 165 -2.24 9.92 1.91
C GLY A 165 -0.73 9.85 2.18
N GLN A 166 -0.03 8.94 1.52
CA GLN A 166 1.44 8.86 1.58
C GLN A 166 2.13 10.06 0.92
N LEU A 167 1.52 10.68 -0.10
CA LEU A 167 2.00 11.90 -0.71
C LEU A 167 1.93 13.05 0.28
N ILE A 168 0.80 13.24 0.96
CA ILE A 168 0.64 14.27 2.00
C ILE A 168 1.64 14.02 3.13
N ALA A 169 1.82 12.77 3.56
CA ALA A 169 2.82 12.39 4.56
C ALA A 169 4.29 12.46 4.06
N CYS A 170 4.53 12.96 2.85
CA CYS A 170 5.85 13.07 2.22
C CYS A 170 6.62 11.74 2.10
N ASN A 171 5.90 10.61 2.08
CA ASN A 171 6.43 9.27 1.81
C ASN A 171 6.34 8.91 0.31
N VAL A 172 5.49 9.57 -0.46
CA VAL A 172 5.44 9.50 -1.93
C VAL A 172 5.84 10.85 -2.49
N PHE A 173 6.72 10.96 -3.50
CA PHE A 173 7.28 12.22 -4.00
C PHE A 173 7.89 13.08 -2.87
N PRO A 174 8.94 12.59 -2.18
CA PRO A 174 9.50 13.25 -1.00
C PRO A 174 9.95 14.68 -1.32
N ASN A 175 10.01 15.56 -0.32
CA ASN A 175 10.55 16.90 -0.49
C ASN A 175 11.96 16.85 -1.08
N LYS A 176 12.27 17.78 -1.99
CA LYS A 176 13.64 17.92 -2.49
C LYS A 176 14.48 18.34 -1.30
N ARG A 177 15.52 17.57 -0.99
CA ARG A 177 16.52 17.98 0.01
C ARG A 177 17.02 19.36 -0.38
N SER A 178 16.87 20.33 0.52
CA SER A 178 17.56 21.60 0.37
C SER A 178 19.05 21.28 0.42
N ILE A 179 19.74 21.35 -0.72
CA ILE A 179 21.20 21.34 -0.71
C ILE A 179 21.59 22.65 -0.03
N HIS A 180 21.92 22.61 1.26
CA HIS A 180 22.64 23.70 1.91
C HIS A 180 24.04 23.70 1.26
N VAL A 181 24.20 24.56 0.25
CA VAL A 181 25.51 24.95 -0.31
C VAL A 181 26.05 26.10 0.51
#